data_AF-W2T1A2-F1
#
_entry.id   AF-W2T1A2-F1
#
_cell.length_a   1.000
_cell.length_b   1.000
_cell.length_c   1.000
_cell.angle_alpha   90.00
_cell.angle_beta   90.00
_cell.angle_gamma   90.00
#
_symmetry.space_group_name_H-M   'P 1'
#
loop_
_entity.id
_entity.type
_entity.pdbx_description
1 polymer ?
#
loop_
_entity_poly.entity_id
_entity_poly.type
_entity_poly.pdbx_seq_one_letter_code
_entity_poly.pdbx_strand_id
1 'polypeptide(L)'
;MVLTRGAAPSDRVQDSSKVERQPRGAALTVIGNPELVSIEFNPNVKFYQNEHVNNPPVAIIRGNRKLERRSIEELMRIFKTFRFLEPIEGECSTPGRIEDLAQLNCEAYYGDIVLSYNAEGEIPPVAGDVDGCLIVTDTLLTDIEFLRGFRFTPDRYCQNEIKLTWLKDL
;
A
#
# COMPACT_ATOMS: atom_id res chain seq x y z
N MET A 1 66.98 33.56 -26.52
CA MET A 1 65.58 33.86 -26.91
C MET A 1 64.67 33.04 -25.99
N VAL A 2 63.54 33.63 -25.63
CA VAL A 2 62.83 33.53 -24.34
C VAL A 2 62.19 32.16 -24.02
N LEU A 3 62.31 31.74 -22.75
CA LEU A 3 61.48 30.74 -22.06
C LEU A 3 60.10 31.33 -21.74
N THR A 4 59.01 30.64 -22.08
CA THR A 4 57.71 30.84 -21.41
C THR A 4 56.93 29.54 -21.25
N ARG A 5 56.46 29.35 -20.01
CA ARG A 5 55.49 28.35 -19.53
C ARG A 5 54.11 28.54 -20.19
N GLY A 6 53.38 27.44 -20.37
CA GLY A 6 51.92 27.41 -20.48
C GLY A 6 51.47 25.99 -20.07
N ALA A 7 51.08 25.77 -18.81
CA ALA A 7 49.69 25.84 -18.36
C ALA A 7 48.79 24.87 -19.15
N ALA A 8 48.54 23.69 -18.58
CA ALA A 8 47.53 22.76 -19.05
C ALA A 8 46.12 23.32 -18.79
N PRO A 9 45.16 23.11 -19.69
CA PRO A 9 43.76 23.07 -19.33
C PRO A 9 43.31 21.61 -19.21
N SER A 10 42.95 21.27 -17.97
CA SER A 10 42.11 20.14 -17.62
C SER A 10 40.67 20.50 -17.97
N ASP A 11 40.15 19.97 -19.07
CA ASP A 11 38.71 20.00 -19.37
C ASP A 11 38.17 18.56 -19.48
N ARG A 12 38.05 17.90 -18.33
CA ARG A 12 37.00 16.90 -18.14
C ARG A 12 35.69 17.67 -18.01
N VAL A 13 34.99 17.86 -19.12
CA VAL A 13 33.56 18.15 -19.09
C VAL A 13 32.87 16.85 -18.64
N GLN A 14 32.69 16.70 -17.32
CA GLN A 14 31.71 15.78 -16.77
C GLN A 14 30.34 16.36 -17.08
N ASP A 15 29.70 15.81 -18.11
CA ASP A 15 28.28 16.03 -18.38
C ASP A 15 27.49 15.62 -17.13
N SER A 16 27.11 16.64 -16.38
CA SER A 16 26.34 16.56 -15.15
C SER A 16 24.86 16.64 -15.51
N SER A 17 24.37 15.72 -16.33
CA SER A 17 22.95 15.71 -16.70
C SER A 17 22.38 14.30 -16.84
N LYS A 18 22.17 13.67 -15.68
CA LYS A 18 20.94 12.93 -15.28
C LYS A 18 21.29 12.05 -14.09
N VAL A 19 21.24 12.63 -12.89
CA VAL A 19 20.85 11.83 -11.73
C VAL A 19 19.38 11.49 -11.97
N GLU A 20 19.14 10.37 -12.64
CA GLU A 20 17.82 9.80 -12.79
C GLU A 20 17.32 9.53 -11.37
N ARG A 21 16.44 10.41 -10.87
CA ARG A 21 15.85 10.24 -9.54
C ARG A 21 15.08 8.94 -9.60
N GLN A 22 15.60 7.93 -8.92
CA GLN A 22 14.91 6.67 -8.73
C GLN A 22 13.52 7.00 -8.15
N PRO A 23 12.42 6.64 -8.83
CA PRO A 23 11.09 6.97 -8.33
C PRO A 23 10.91 6.30 -6.97
N ARG A 24 10.68 7.14 -5.94
CA ARG A 24 10.34 6.70 -4.59
C ARG A 24 8.86 6.35 -4.57
N GLY A 25 8.49 5.19 -5.11
CA GLY A 25 7.10 4.76 -5.16
C GLY A 25 6.92 3.43 -5.88
N ALA A 26 5.72 2.85 -5.75
CA ALA A 26 5.33 1.70 -6.55
C ALA A 26 5.26 2.09 -8.04
N ALA A 27 5.65 1.18 -8.92
CA ALA A 27 5.54 1.36 -10.36
C ALA A 27 4.08 1.33 -10.83
N LEU A 28 3.20 0.68 -10.07
CA LEU A 28 1.76 0.66 -10.27
C LEU A 28 1.04 0.60 -8.92
N THR A 29 -0.04 1.37 -8.79
CA THR A 29 -0.92 1.34 -7.62
C THR A 29 -2.38 1.40 -8.08
N VAL A 30 -3.16 0.37 -7.76
CA VAL A 30 -4.60 0.29 -8.01
C VAL A 30 -5.26 -0.24 -6.73
N ILE A 31 -5.78 0.68 -5.90
CA ILE A 31 -6.33 0.34 -4.60
C ILE A 31 -7.77 0.83 -4.49
N GLY A 32 -8.65 0.03 -3.90
CA GLY A 32 -9.96 0.49 -3.42
C GLY A 32 -10.97 0.83 -4.50
N ASN A 33 -10.97 0.08 -5.60
CA ASN A 33 -11.96 0.22 -6.67
C ASN A 33 -12.98 -0.92 -6.53
N PRO A 34 -14.10 -0.73 -5.79
CA PRO A 34 -15.02 -1.82 -5.45
C PRO A 34 -15.74 -2.40 -6.67
N GLU A 35 -15.87 -1.61 -7.74
CA GLU A 35 -16.52 -1.98 -8.99
C GLU A 35 -15.53 -2.48 -10.07
N LEU A 36 -14.23 -2.51 -9.78
CA LEU A 36 -13.22 -2.98 -10.73
C LEU A 36 -13.28 -4.50 -10.83
N VAL A 37 -13.62 -5.01 -12.02
CA VAL A 37 -13.78 -6.44 -12.28
C VAL A 37 -12.53 -7.05 -12.93
N SER A 38 -11.87 -6.32 -13.82
CA SER A 38 -10.67 -6.78 -14.52
C SER A 38 -9.70 -5.64 -14.80
N ILE A 39 -8.42 -6.00 -14.93
CA ILE A 39 -7.37 -5.13 -15.44
C ILE A 39 -6.73 -5.83 -16.64
N GLU A 40 -6.80 -5.19 -17.80
CA GLU A 40 -6.22 -5.72 -19.03
C GLU A 40 -4.96 -4.94 -19.38
N PHE A 41 -3.87 -5.66 -19.63
CA PHE A 41 -2.65 -5.08 -20.16
C PHE A 41 -2.50 -5.43 -21.63
N ASN A 42 -2.02 -4.48 -22.42
CA ASN A 42 -1.67 -4.77 -23.80
C ASN A 42 -0.55 -5.83 -23.81
N PRO A 43 -0.74 -7.00 -24.45
CA PRO A 43 0.21 -8.10 -24.42
C PRO A 43 1.55 -7.75 -25.11
N ASN A 44 1.58 -6.67 -25.88
CA ASN A 44 2.81 -6.16 -26.51
C ASN A 44 3.66 -5.30 -25.56
N VAL A 45 3.12 -4.90 -24.40
CA VAL A 45 3.86 -4.16 -23.38
C VAL A 45 4.68 -5.15 -22.58
N LYS A 46 6.00 -4.95 -22.57
CA LYS A 46 6.93 -5.71 -21.75
C LYS A 46 7.37 -4.85 -20.57
N PHE A 47 7.13 -5.34 -19.37
CA PHE A 47 7.67 -4.73 -18.16
C PHE A 47 9.11 -5.19 -18.02
N TYR A 48 10.05 -4.29 -18.28
CA TYR A 48 11.48 -4.58 -18.16
C TYR A 48 11.96 -4.22 -16.76
N GLN A 49 12.74 -5.12 -16.17
CA GLN A 49 13.53 -4.79 -15.01
C GLN A 49 14.94 -5.35 -15.20
N ASN A 50 15.95 -4.57 -14.81
CA ASN A 50 17.32 -5.08 -14.73
C ASN A 50 17.36 -6.19 -13.67
N GLU A 51 17.80 -7.38 -14.06
CA GLU A 51 17.89 -8.59 -13.20
C GLU A 51 18.83 -8.42 -11.99
N HIS A 52 19.55 -7.30 -11.91
CA HIS A 52 20.54 -6.98 -10.88
C HIS A 52 20.09 -5.91 -9.87
N VAL A 53 18.79 -5.60 -9.79
CA VAL A 53 18.29 -4.64 -8.80
C VAL A 53 17.98 -5.38 -7.51
N ASN A 54 18.78 -5.15 -6.45
CA ASN A 54 18.59 -5.71 -5.10
C ASN A 54 17.23 -5.36 -4.46
N ASN A 55 16.46 -4.45 -5.05
CA ASN A 55 15.14 -4.04 -4.59
C ASN A 55 14.21 -3.84 -5.79
N PRO A 56 13.48 -4.89 -6.23
CA PRO A 56 12.60 -4.78 -7.37
C PRO A 56 11.51 -3.70 -7.16
N PRO A 57 11.08 -3.03 -8.25
CA PRO A 57 9.95 -2.12 -8.19
C PRO A 57 8.72 -2.87 -7.69
N VAL A 58 7.87 -2.13 -7.00
CA VAL A 58 6.68 -2.67 -6.36
C VAL A 58 5.48 -2.43 -7.27
N ALA A 59 4.60 -3.41 -7.39
CA ALA A 59 3.26 -3.21 -7.94
C ALA A 59 2.24 -3.57 -6.87
N ILE A 60 1.25 -2.70 -6.64
CA ILE A 60 0.23 -2.85 -5.61
C ILE A 60 -1.14 -2.79 -6.28
N ILE A 61 -1.86 -3.91 -6.25
CA ILE A 61 -3.23 -4.01 -6.75
C ILE A 61 -4.02 -4.72 -5.65
N ARG A 62 -4.75 -3.99 -4.81
CA ARG A 62 -5.33 -4.52 -3.56
C ARG A 62 -6.65 -3.83 -3.22
N GLY A 63 -7.51 -4.47 -2.43
CA GLY A 63 -8.78 -3.89 -1.98
C GLY A 63 -9.80 -3.63 -3.08
N ASN A 64 -9.73 -4.37 -4.19
CA ASN A 64 -10.65 -4.26 -5.32
C ASN A 64 -11.64 -5.42 -5.28
N ARG A 65 -12.75 -5.24 -4.55
CA ARG A 65 -13.68 -6.32 -4.14
C ARG A 65 -14.18 -7.22 -5.28
N LYS A 66 -14.44 -6.66 -6.46
CA LYS A 66 -14.98 -7.42 -7.60
C LYS A 66 -13.91 -7.92 -8.56
N LEU A 67 -12.62 -7.75 -8.25
CA LEU A 67 -11.53 -8.16 -9.13
C LEU A 67 -11.55 -9.70 -9.27
N GLU A 68 -11.75 -10.17 -10.50
CA GLU A 68 -11.91 -11.58 -10.78
C GLU A 68 -10.60 -12.34 -10.60
N ARG A 69 -10.70 -13.59 -10.11
CA ARG A 69 -9.56 -14.51 -10.00
C ARG A 69 -8.73 -14.62 -11.28
N ARG A 70 -9.38 -14.67 -12.44
CA ARG A 70 -8.69 -14.74 -13.74
C ARG A 70 -7.80 -13.52 -13.98
N SER A 71 -8.28 -12.33 -13.61
CA SER A 71 -7.47 -11.10 -13.72
C SER A 71 -6.29 -11.15 -12.74
N ILE A 72 -6.49 -11.63 -11.52
CA ILE A 72 -5.42 -11.81 -10.53
C ILE A 72 -4.32 -12.73 -11.07
N GLU A 73 -4.68 -13.89 -11.61
CA GLU A 73 -3.74 -14.85 -12.20
C GLU A 73 -2.94 -14.25 -13.37
N GLU A 74 -3.58 -13.42 -14.20
CA GLU A 74 -2.91 -12.71 -15.29
C GLU A 74 -1.93 -11.64 -14.78
N LEU A 75 -2.34 -10.86 -13.77
CA LEU A 75 -1.49 -9.87 -13.12
C LEU A 75 -0.24 -10.50 -12.50
N MET A 76 -0.37 -11.65 -11.83
CA MET A 76 0.78 -12.38 -11.28
C MET A 76 1.78 -12.80 -12.37
N ARG A 77 1.30 -13.16 -13.57
CA ARG A 77 2.18 -13.51 -14.70
C ARG A 77 2.89 -12.28 -15.26
N ILE A 78 2.19 -11.16 -15.36
CA ILE A 78 2.72 -9.88 -15.86
C ILE A 78 3.78 -9.33 -14.89
N PHE A 79 3.47 -9.31 -13.60
CA PHE A 79 4.30 -8.71 -12.55
C PHE A 79 5.23 -9.73 -11.86
N LYS A 80 5.48 -10.90 -12.48
CA LYS A 80 6.34 -11.96 -11.90
C LYS A 80 7.75 -11.52 -11.49
N THR A 81 8.26 -10.44 -12.09
CA THR A 81 9.59 -9.88 -11.80
C THR A 81 9.54 -8.76 -10.76
N PHE A 82 8.36 -8.24 -10.44
CA PHE A 82 8.15 -7.16 -9.48
C PHE A 82 8.03 -7.73 -8.07
N ARG A 83 8.19 -6.87 -7.07
CA ARG A 83 7.62 -7.16 -5.76
C ARG A 83 6.11 -6.94 -5.86
N PHE A 84 5.37 -8.01 -6.14
CA PHE A 84 3.92 -7.99 -6.27
C PHE A 84 3.29 -8.59 -5.01
N LEU A 85 2.43 -7.83 -4.35
CA LEU A 85 1.62 -8.33 -3.24
C LEU A 85 0.33 -8.88 -3.84
N GLU A 86 0.15 -10.20 -3.77
CA GLU A 86 -0.97 -10.90 -4.39
C GLU A 86 -2.30 -10.45 -3.76
N PRO A 87 -3.24 -9.89 -4.53
CA PRO A 87 -4.59 -9.61 -4.05
C PRO A 87 -5.37 -10.88 -3.73
N ILE A 88 -6.22 -10.79 -2.72
CA ILE A 88 -7.20 -11.83 -2.39
C ILE A 88 -8.50 -11.54 -3.15
N GLU A 89 -9.11 -12.57 -3.74
CA GLU A 89 -10.43 -12.45 -4.36
C GLU A 89 -11.47 -12.00 -3.32
N GLY A 90 -12.26 -10.97 -3.62
CA GLY A 90 -13.22 -10.40 -2.66
C GLY A 90 -12.63 -9.42 -1.65
N GLU A 91 -11.33 -9.11 -1.70
CA GLU A 91 -10.66 -8.18 -0.78
C GLU A 91 -11.22 -6.76 -0.90
N CYS A 92 -11.56 -6.17 0.25
CA CYS A 92 -12.00 -4.78 0.34
C CYS A 92 -10.84 -3.86 0.70
N SER A 93 -10.83 -2.63 0.19
CA SER A 93 -10.00 -1.60 0.82
C SER A 93 -10.62 -1.21 2.15
N THR A 94 -9.82 -0.97 3.17
CA THR A 94 -10.35 -0.31 4.37
C THR A 94 -10.83 1.10 4.00
N PRO A 95 -11.87 1.62 4.68
CA PRO A 95 -12.27 3.03 4.55
C PRO A 95 -11.23 4.03 5.07
N GLY A 96 -10.12 3.53 5.64
CA GLY A 96 -9.20 4.30 6.48
C GLY A 96 -9.87 4.62 7.81
N ARG A 97 -10.44 5.83 7.90
CA ARG A 97 -11.11 6.33 9.11
C ARG A 97 -12.55 5.81 9.15
N ILE A 98 -12.89 4.99 10.14
CA ILE A 98 -14.17 4.27 10.22
C ILE A 98 -15.26 5.09 10.92
N GLU A 99 -16.21 5.63 10.15
CA GLU A 99 -17.37 6.40 10.65
C GLU A 99 -18.52 5.52 11.12
N ASP A 100 -18.70 4.41 10.42
CA ASP A 100 -19.78 3.46 10.66
C ASP A 100 -19.18 2.06 10.69
N LEU A 101 -19.41 1.33 11.78
CA LEU A 101 -18.95 -0.04 11.98
C LEU A 101 -19.52 -0.99 10.91
N ALA A 102 -20.65 -0.67 10.30
CA ALA A 102 -21.23 -1.44 9.19
C ALA A 102 -20.35 -1.44 7.93
N GLN A 103 -19.37 -0.53 7.83
CA GLN A 103 -18.35 -0.53 6.76
C GLN A 103 -17.39 -1.71 6.85
N LEU A 104 -17.26 -2.33 8.03
CA LEU A 104 -16.40 -3.47 8.27
C LEU A 104 -17.13 -4.80 7.98
N ASN A 105 -17.62 -4.98 6.74
CA ASN A 105 -18.44 -6.13 6.32
C ASN A 105 -17.80 -7.08 5.28
N CYS A 106 -16.49 -7.10 5.17
CA CYS A 106 -15.70 -7.98 4.30
C CYS A 106 -14.89 -9.03 5.07
N GLU A 107 -14.58 -10.14 4.42
CA GLU A 107 -13.77 -11.24 4.99
C GLU A 107 -12.26 -10.97 4.90
N ALA A 108 -11.84 -10.09 3.98
CA ALA A 108 -10.45 -9.68 3.82
C ALA A 108 -10.36 -8.18 3.50
N TYR A 109 -9.35 -7.52 4.08
CA TYR A 109 -9.10 -6.10 3.93
C TYR A 109 -7.65 -5.82 3.58
N TYR A 110 -7.47 -4.78 2.77
CA TYR A 110 -6.19 -4.12 2.56
C TYR A 110 -6.24 -2.68 3.04
N GLY A 111 -5.29 -2.32 3.91
CA GLY A 111 -5.17 -1.00 4.51
C GLY A 111 -5.43 -0.99 6.02
N ASP A 112 -5.23 0.16 6.63
CA ASP A 112 -5.37 0.34 8.08
C ASP A 112 -6.84 0.51 8.48
N ILE A 113 -7.20 -0.04 9.64
CA ILE A 113 -8.48 0.23 10.32
C ILE A 113 -8.21 1.31 11.37
N VAL A 114 -8.79 2.50 11.17
CA VAL A 114 -8.57 3.65 12.06
C VAL A 114 -9.87 4.06 12.75
N LEU A 115 -9.92 3.85 14.07
CA LEU A 115 -10.98 4.30 14.97
C LEU A 115 -10.47 5.52 15.74
N SER A 116 -10.79 6.72 15.26
CA SER A 116 -10.28 8.00 15.79
C SER A 116 -11.34 8.93 16.40
N TYR A 117 -12.56 8.41 16.57
CA TYR A 117 -13.72 9.02 17.23
C TYR A 117 -14.75 7.90 17.47
N ASN A 118 -15.93 8.27 17.95
CA ASN A 118 -17.02 7.32 18.20
C ASN A 118 -17.62 6.86 16.86
N ALA A 119 -17.14 5.74 16.34
CA ALA A 119 -17.79 5.08 15.22
C ALA A 119 -19.20 4.66 15.65
N GLU A 120 -20.18 4.97 14.82
CA GLU A 120 -21.58 4.59 15.03
C GLU A 120 -21.89 3.27 14.31
N GLY A 121 -23.13 2.79 14.42
CA GLY A 121 -23.59 1.61 13.69
C GLY A 121 -23.47 0.30 14.45
N GLU A 122 -23.98 -0.76 13.83
CA GLU A 122 -23.99 -2.10 14.41
C GLU A 122 -22.60 -2.74 14.30
N ILE A 123 -22.22 -3.50 15.34
CA ILE A 123 -21.01 -4.31 15.32
C ILE A 123 -21.09 -5.26 14.13
N PRO A 124 -20.04 -5.32 13.28
CA PRO A 124 -20.06 -6.17 12.11
C PRO A 124 -20.24 -7.65 12.52
N PRO A 125 -21.15 -8.39 11.85
CA PRO A 125 -21.43 -9.78 12.19
C PRO A 125 -20.30 -10.73 11.78
N VAL A 126 -19.43 -10.28 10.88
CA VAL A 126 -18.32 -11.05 10.31
C VAL A 126 -17.05 -10.28 10.58
N ALA A 127 -16.03 -11.00 11.05
CA ALA A 127 -14.68 -10.47 11.15
C ALA A 127 -13.83 -10.95 9.97
N GLY A 128 -12.69 -10.30 9.75
CA GLY A 128 -11.86 -10.57 8.58
C GLY A 128 -10.36 -10.51 8.83
N ASP A 129 -9.64 -10.97 7.83
CA ASP A 129 -8.19 -10.79 7.71
C ASP A 129 -7.87 -9.37 7.28
N VAL A 130 -6.91 -8.73 7.93
CA VAL A 130 -6.52 -7.34 7.64
C VAL A 130 -5.03 -7.29 7.34
N ASP A 131 -4.70 -7.01 6.07
CA ASP A 131 -3.34 -6.64 5.67
C ASP A 131 -3.16 -5.13 5.88
N GLY A 132 -2.84 -4.79 7.12
CA GLY A 132 -2.72 -3.42 7.63
C GLY A 132 -2.71 -3.39 9.15
N CYS A 133 -2.73 -2.19 9.71
CA CYS A 133 -2.71 -1.97 11.15
C CYS A 133 -4.05 -1.55 11.72
N LEU A 134 -4.23 -1.86 13.01
CA LEU A 134 -5.26 -1.29 13.85
C LEU A 134 -4.75 -0.02 14.52
N ILE A 135 -5.48 1.08 14.39
CA ILE A 135 -5.19 2.34 15.07
C ILE A 135 -6.45 2.80 15.81
N VAL A 136 -6.46 2.68 17.14
CA VAL A 136 -7.53 3.18 18.01
C VAL A 136 -6.98 4.34 18.83
N THR A 137 -7.45 5.55 18.55
CA THR A 137 -6.98 6.79 19.18
C THR A 137 -8.16 7.73 19.42
N ASP A 138 -8.08 8.64 20.38
CA ASP A 138 -9.03 9.78 20.50
C ASP A 138 -10.54 9.43 20.35
N THR A 139 -10.94 8.26 20.87
CA THR A 139 -12.31 7.74 20.79
C THR A 139 -12.86 7.43 22.18
N LEU A 140 -14.18 7.60 22.35
CA LEU A 140 -14.94 7.17 23.52
C LEU A 140 -15.59 5.79 23.29
N LEU A 141 -15.23 5.07 22.22
CA LEU A 141 -15.65 3.68 22.03
C LEU A 141 -15.21 2.85 23.24
N THR A 142 -16.18 2.47 24.06
CA THR A 142 -15.95 1.65 25.26
C THR A 142 -15.92 0.16 24.96
N ASP A 143 -16.57 -0.25 23.86
CA ASP A 143 -16.61 -1.64 23.42
C ASP A 143 -15.85 -1.79 22.10
N ILE A 144 -14.62 -2.30 22.23
CA ILE A 144 -13.74 -2.65 21.12
C ILE A 144 -13.53 -4.17 21.04
N GLU A 145 -14.32 -4.97 21.77
CA GLU A 145 -14.15 -6.43 21.84
C GLU A 145 -14.37 -7.10 20.48
N PHE A 146 -15.21 -6.51 19.63
CA PHE A 146 -15.44 -7.00 18.27
C PHE A 146 -14.16 -7.04 17.42
N LEU A 147 -13.17 -6.18 17.71
CA LEU A 147 -11.87 -6.18 17.02
C LEU A 147 -11.09 -7.49 17.24
N ARG A 148 -11.39 -8.26 18.29
CA ARG A 148 -10.77 -9.58 18.52
C ARG A 148 -11.11 -10.59 17.44
N GLY A 149 -12.20 -10.39 16.70
CA GLY A 149 -12.53 -11.22 15.56
C GLY A 149 -11.59 -10.99 14.37
N PHE A 150 -10.96 -9.81 14.29
CA PHE A 150 -10.13 -9.44 13.15
C PHE A 150 -8.70 -9.95 13.34
N ARG A 151 -8.12 -10.50 12.28
CA ARG A 151 -6.74 -10.97 12.26
C ARG A 151 -5.86 -10.00 11.50
N PHE A 152 -5.17 -9.14 12.25
CA PHE A 152 -4.24 -8.17 11.68
C PHE A 152 -2.89 -8.83 11.36
N THR A 153 -2.50 -8.76 10.10
CA THR A 153 -1.18 -9.19 9.60
C THR A 153 -0.44 -7.96 9.06
N PRO A 154 -0.02 -7.03 9.93
CA PRO A 154 0.60 -5.79 9.49
C PRO A 154 1.89 -6.08 8.75
N ASP A 155 2.13 -5.34 7.67
CA ASP A 155 3.44 -5.32 7.05
C ASP A 155 4.47 -4.66 8.00
N ARG A 156 5.75 -4.69 7.62
CA ARG A 156 6.83 -4.18 8.49
C ARG A 156 6.79 -2.67 8.75
N TYR A 157 5.87 -1.94 8.12
CA TYR A 157 5.85 -0.49 8.11
C TYR A 157 4.83 0.13 9.07
N CYS A 158 4.00 -0.66 9.77
CA CYS A 158 3.07 -0.16 10.76
C CYS A 158 3.03 -1.02 12.04
N GLN A 159 2.54 -0.46 13.14
CA GLN A 159 2.31 -1.16 14.41
C GLN A 159 0.87 -0.92 14.86
N ASN A 160 0.24 -1.96 15.40
CA ASN A 160 -1.07 -1.82 16.03
C ASN A 160 -0.95 -0.89 17.24
N GLU A 161 -1.85 0.08 17.35
CA GLU A 161 -1.85 1.09 18.40
C GLU A 161 -3.25 1.23 19.00
N ILE A 162 -3.31 1.22 20.33
CA ILE A 162 -4.52 1.54 21.10
C ILE A 162 -4.13 2.58 22.17
N LYS A 163 -4.56 3.83 21.98
CA LYS A 163 -4.41 4.92 22.94
C LYS A 163 -5.79 5.51 23.26
N LEU A 164 -6.35 5.09 24.39
CA LEU A 164 -7.61 5.63 24.88
C LEU A 164 -7.33 6.83 25.77
N THR A 165 -7.75 8.01 25.31
CA THR A 165 -7.70 9.23 26.10
C THR A 165 -8.93 9.24 27.00
N TRP A 166 -8.81 8.64 28.19
CA TRP A 166 -9.79 8.87 29.24
C TRP A 166 -9.75 10.37 29.56
N LEU A 167 -10.86 11.08 29.31
CA LEU A 167 -11.05 12.42 29.85
C LEU A 167 -10.98 12.32 31.37
N LYS A 168 -9.77 12.48 31.90
CA LYS A 168 -9.58 13.00 33.24
C LYS A 168 -10.12 14.41 33.17
N ASP A 169 -11.21 14.66 33.88
CA ASP A 169 -11.76 15.99 34.19
C ASP A 169 -12.85 16.52 33.22
N LEU A 170 -14.03 15.86 33.24
CA LEU A 170 -15.33 16.51 33.07
C LEU A 170 -16.15 16.37 34.35
#